data_AF-W5U257-F1
#
_entry.id   AF-W5U257-F1
#
_cell.length_a   1.000
_cell.length_b   1.000
_cell.length_c   1.000
_cell.angle_alpha   90.00
_cell.angle_beta   90.00
_cell.angle_gamma   90.00
#
_symmetry.space_group_name_H-M   'P 1'
#
loop_
_entity.id
_entity.type
_entity.pdbx_description
1 polymer ?
#
loop_
_entity_poly.entity_id
_entity_poly.type
_entity_poly.pdbx_seq_one_letter_code
_entity_poly.pdbx_strand_id
1 'polypeptide(L)' 'LKAKVGDSVLFIHAQANRDSRPHLIGGHGDFVWDTGSFADAPATGLETWFIRGGSAGAMIYKFRQPGIYAYVNHNLIEA' A
#
# COMPACT_ATOMS: atom_id res chain seq x y z
N LEU A 1 7.38 6.81 9.21
CA LEU A 1 6.06 6.44 9.74
C LEU A 1 6.25 5.61 11.01
N LYS A 2 5.29 5.59 11.94
CA LYS A 2 5.35 4.79 13.18
C LYS A 2 3.99 4.14 13.42
N ALA A 3 3.98 2.88 13.82
CA ALA A 3 2.80 2.11 14.22
C ALA A 3 3.22 1.06 15.26
N LYS A 4 2.26 0.53 16.02
CA LYS A 4 2.47 -0.58 16.95
C LYS A 4 1.84 -1.86 16.40
N VAL A 5 2.32 -3.00 16.90
CA VAL A 5 1.63 -4.28 16.66
C VAL A 5 0.19 -4.17 17.15
N GLY A 6 -0.76 -4.56 16.30
CA GLY A 6 -2.19 -4.45 16.54
C GLY A 6 -2.85 -3.22 15.89
N ASP A 7 -2.09 -2.17 15.55
CA ASP A 7 -2.63 -0.98 14.90
C ASP A 7 -3.03 -1.31 13.45
N SER A 8 -4.23 -0.87 13.05
CA SER A 8 -4.67 -0.84 11.66
C SER A 8 -4.39 0.55 11.08
N VAL A 9 -3.55 0.60 10.05
CA VAL A 9 -3.12 1.86 9.42
C VAL A 9 -3.63 1.92 7.99
N LEU A 10 -4.27 3.03 7.64
CA LEU A 10 -4.61 3.40 6.27
C LEU A 10 -3.43 4.15 5.64
N PHE A 11 -2.96 3.68 4.49
CA PHE A 11 -1.97 4.38 3.69
C PHE A 11 -2.65 4.87 2.42
N ILE A 12 -2.46 6.15 2.11
CA ILE A 12 -2.88 6.76 0.85
C ILE A 12 -1.62 7.00 0.03
N HIS A 13 -1.59 6.45 -1.18
CA HIS A 13 -0.48 6.61 -2.12
C HIS A 13 -1.01 7.26 -3.39
N ALA A 14 -0.47 8.42 -3.73
CA ALA A 14 -0.83 9.14 -4.94
C ALA A 14 0.38 9.26 -5.88
N GLN A 15 0.12 9.12 -7.18
CA GLN A 15 1.11 9.34 -8.22
C GLN A 15 0.48 10.17 -9.33
N ALA A 16 0.96 11.40 -9.51
CA ALA A 16 0.30 12.36 -10.39
C ALA A 16 0.58 12.13 -11.88
N ASN A 17 1.67 11.45 -12.23
CA ASN A 17 2.15 11.43 -13.62
C ASN A 17 2.71 10.08 -14.10
N ARG A 18 3.18 9.21 -13.19
CA ARG A 18 3.79 7.94 -13.56
C ARG A 18 3.30 6.82 -12.67
N ASP A 19 3.07 5.68 -13.28
CA ASP A 19 2.67 4.48 -12.55
C ASP A 19 3.67 4.12 -11.43
N SER A 20 3.15 3.62 -10.31
CA SER A 20 3.93 3.01 -9.24
C SER A 20 3.34 1.66 -8.84
N ARG A 21 4.19 0.81 -8.23
CA ARG A 21 3.81 -0.51 -7.71
C ARG A 21 4.08 -0.56 -6.21
N PRO A 22 3.27 0.07 -5.35
CA PRO A 22 3.61 0.11 -3.93
C PRO A 22 3.59 -1.28 -3.29
N HIS A 23 4.54 -1.50 -2.39
CA HIS A 23 4.73 -2.75 -1.66
C HIS A 23 5.22 -2.47 -0.24
N LEU A 24 4.73 -3.24 0.74
CA LEU A 24 5.20 -3.20 2.12
C LEU A 24 6.03 -4.44 2.44
N ILE A 25 7.35 -4.32 2.42
CA ILE A 25 8.27 -5.44 2.70
C ILE A 25 8.02 -5.94 4.12
N GLY A 26 7.69 -7.23 4.25
CA GLY A 26 7.34 -7.88 5.52
C GLY A 26 5.86 -7.78 5.91
N GLY A 27 5.03 -7.13 5.09
CA GLY A 27 3.58 -6.99 5.29
C GLY A 27 2.79 -7.29 4.01
N HIS A 28 1.51 -6.97 4.00
CA HIS A 28 0.59 -7.08 2.85
C HIS A 28 -0.45 -5.94 2.93
N GLY A 29 -1.19 -5.70 1.86
CA GLY A 29 -2.45 -4.94 1.94
C GLY A 29 -3.58 -5.87 2.38
N ASP A 30 -4.08 -5.71 3.61
CA ASP A 30 -5.23 -6.48 4.10
C ASP A 30 -6.49 -6.13 3.27
N PHE A 31 -6.67 -4.83 3.00
CA PHE A 31 -7.67 -4.29 2.07
C PHE A 31 -7.01 -3.24 1.17
N VAL A 32 -7.25 -3.28 -0.13
CA VAL A 32 -6.63 -2.38 -1.10
C VAL A 32 -7.65 -1.89 -2.13
N TRP A 33 -7.76 -0.57 -2.25
CA TRP A 33 -8.42 0.13 -3.33
C TRP A 33 -7.35 0.76 -4.21
N ASP A 34 -6.78 -0.03 -5.12
CA ASP A 34 -5.67 0.39 -5.99
C ASP A 34 -6.08 1.48 -7.00
N THR A 35 -7.36 1.56 -7.34
CA THR A 35 -7.97 2.64 -8.12
C THR A 35 -8.49 3.81 -7.28
N GLY A 36 -8.46 3.71 -5.95
CA GLY A 36 -8.86 4.80 -5.03
C GLY A 36 -10.37 4.99 -4.83
N SER A 37 -11.21 4.11 -5.38
CA SER A 37 -12.67 4.20 -5.26
C SER A 37 -13.20 3.36 -4.08
N PHE A 38 -13.61 4.00 -2.99
CA PHE A 38 -14.16 3.30 -1.82
C PHE A 38 -15.58 2.74 -2.01
N ALA A 39 -16.25 3.07 -3.11
CA ALA A 39 -17.52 2.46 -3.47
C ALA A 39 -17.34 1.03 -4.00
N ASP A 40 -16.15 0.73 -4.53
CA ASP A 40 -15.80 -0.61 -5.01
C ASP A 40 -15.33 -1.50 -3.84
N ALA A 41 -15.53 -2.81 -3.99
CA ALA A 41 -14.98 -3.76 -3.03
C ALA A 41 -13.45 -3.74 -3.09
N PRO A 42 -12.75 -3.67 -1.94
CA PRO A 42 -11.28 -3.74 -1.94
C PRO A 42 -10.80 -5.12 -2.36
N ALA A 43 -9.65 -5.17 -3.03
CA ALA A 43 -8.86 -6.39 -3.10
C ALA A 43 -8.29 -6.71 -1.70
N THR A 44 -7.98 -7.98 -1.44
CA THR A 44 -7.49 -8.43 -0.13
C THR A 44 -6.23 -9.27 -0.26
N GLY A 45 -5.31 -9.13 0.70
CA GLY A 45 -4.11 -9.96 0.79
C GLY A 45 -3.06 -9.69 -0.30
N LEU A 46 -3.06 -8.50 -0.91
CA LEU A 46 -2.11 -8.16 -1.95
C LEU A 46 -0.70 -7.96 -1.37
N GLU A 47 0.31 -8.59 -1.95
CA GLU A 47 1.71 -8.27 -1.65
C GLU A 47 2.08 -6.88 -2.17
N THR A 48 1.64 -6.57 -3.40
CA THR A 48 1.97 -5.39 -4.18
C THR A 48 0.70 -4.99 -4.95
N TRP A 49 0.47 -3.69 -5.12
CA TRP A 49 -0.65 -3.19 -5.92
C TRP A 49 -0.19 -2.12 -6.89
N PHE A 50 -1.06 -1.73 -7.82
CA PHE A 50 -0.71 -0.83 -8.91
C PHE A 50 -1.46 0.50 -8.80
N ILE A 51 -0.71 1.59 -8.65
CA ILE A 51 -1.26 2.94 -8.71
C ILE A 51 -0.92 3.50 -10.09
N ARG A 52 -1.97 3.82 -10.86
CA ARG A 52 -1.83 4.41 -12.18
C ARG A 52 -1.31 5.85 -12.05
N GLY A 53 -0.54 6.30 -13.04
CA GLY A 53 -0.22 7.71 -13.18
C GLY A 53 -1.50 8.55 -13.29
N GLY A 54 -1.58 9.63 -12.52
CA GLY A 54 -2.75 10.50 -12.44
C GLY A 54 -3.81 10.03 -11.43
N SER A 55 -3.51 9.06 -10.56
CA SER A 55 -4.47 8.55 -9.57
C SER A 55 -3.88 8.47 -8.16
N ALA A 56 -4.78 8.18 -7.21
CA ALA A 56 -4.43 7.77 -5.87
C ALA A 56 -5.09 6.44 -5.57
N GLY A 57 -4.47 5.65 -4.69
CA GLY A 57 -5.07 4.45 -4.12
C GLY A 57 -4.84 4.39 -2.63
N ALA A 58 -5.51 3.44 -2.00
CA ALA A 58 -5.51 3.28 -0.56
C ALA A 58 -5.34 1.81 -0.18
N MET A 59 -4.65 1.58 0.94
CA MET A 59 -4.55 0.25 1.54
C MET A 59 -4.73 0.34 3.05
N ILE A 60 -5.25 -0.70 3.67
CA ILE A 60 -5.25 -0.90 5.12
C ILE A 60 -4.37 -2.09 5.45
N TYR A 61 -3.53 -1.95 6.48
CA TYR A 61 -2.76 -3.06 7.03
C TYR A 61 -2.80 -3.02 8.55
N LYS A 62 -3.07 -4.16 9.16
CA LYS A 62 -2.90 -4.38 10.59
C LYS A 62 -1.52 -4.95 10.86
N PHE A 63 -0.67 -4.21 11.56
CA PHE A 63 0.68 -4.68 11.89
C PHE A 63 0.63 -5.88 12.84
N ARG A 64 1.29 -6.97 12.46
CA ARG A 64 1.30 -8.24 13.21
C ARG A 64 2.63 -8.55 13.89
N GLN A 65 3.73 -7.94 13.44
CA GLN A 65 5.06 -8.13 14.00
C GLN A 65 5.70 -6.77 14.27
N PRO A 66 6.52 -6.63 15.33
CA PRO A 66 7.32 -5.43 15.52
C PRO A 66 8.50 -5.45 14.56
N GLY A 67 9.15 -4.29 14.36
CA GLY A 67 10.38 -4.20 13.58
C GLY A 67 10.37 -3.04 12.60
N ILE A 68 11.32 -3.08 11.66
CA ILE A 68 11.46 -2.09 10.60
C ILE A 68 10.84 -2.66 9.33
N TYR A 69 9.91 -1.92 8.75
CA TYR A 69 9.27 -2.22 7.48
C TYR A 69 9.70 -1.19 6.44
N ALA A 70 9.89 -1.64 5.20
CA ALA A 70 10.11 -0.75 4.08
C ALA A 70 8.85 -0.68 3.23
N TYR A 71 8.41 0.54 2.92
CA TYR A 71 7.32 0.78 1.97
C TYR A 71 7.92 1.40 0.71
N VAL A 72 7.84 0.68 -0.40
CA VAL A 72 8.64 0.96 -1.60
C VAL A 72 7.79 0.96 -2.86
N ASN A 73 8.28 1.59 -3.92
CA ASN A 73 7.88 1.22 -5.28
C ASN A 73 8.61 -0.08 -5.65
N HIS A 74 7.89 -1.14 -5.98
CA HIS A 74 8.47 -2.45 -6.30
C HIS A 74 9.07 -2.54 -7.71
N ASN A 75 9.49 -1.39 -8.25
CA ASN A 75 10.53 -1.29 -9.25
C ASN A 75 11.85 -0.94 -8.55
N LEU A 76 12.62 -1.96 -8.15
CA LEU A 76 13.73 -1.80 -7.19
C LEU A 76 14.91 -0.95 -7.70
N ILE A 77 14.96 -0.63 -9.00
CA ILE A 77 15.95 0.29 -9.58
C ILE A 77 15.56 1.76 -9.43
N GLU A 78 14.30 2.06 -9.11
CA GLU A 78 13.71 3.40 -9.02
C GLU A 78 13.03 3.65 -7.65
N ALA A 79 13.40 2.86 -6.64
CA ALA A 79 12.74 2.82 -5.33
C ALA A 79 13.15 3.98 -4.40
#